data_AF-A0A3G6T723-F1
#
_entry.id   AF-A0A3G6T723-F1
#
_cell.length_a   1.000
_cell.length_b   1.000
_cell.length_c   1.000
_cell.angle_alpha   90.00
_cell.angle_beta   90.00
_cell.angle_gamma   90.00
#
_symmetry.space_group_name_H-M   'P 1'
#
loop_
_entity.id
_entity.type
_entity.pdbx_description
1 polymer ?
#
loop_
_entity_poly.entity_id
_entity_poly.type
_entity_poly.pdbx_seq_one_letter_code
_entity_poly.pdbx_strand_id
1 'polypeptide(L)'
;MTKVPFISPIQQILVQNLVVDIDTEEKKFCETELTICEDEKISLNLSLEISIDFHPEYGRSAKKTKVHYLSGYDSRENEELDLSAIEIKFIEKFLSENLTINI
;
A
#
# COMPACT_ATOMS: atom_id res chain seq x y z
N MET A 1 -28.41 20.00 -6.24
CA MET A 1 -27.38 19.19 -5.54
C MET A 1 -26.88 18.15 -6.50
N THR A 2 -25.74 18.41 -7.13
CA THR A 2 -25.04 17.44 -7.99
C THR A 2 -24.55 16.32 -7.08
N LYS A 3 -25.13 15.12 -7.21
CA LYS A 3 -24.60 13.91 -6.56
C LYS A 3 -23.22 13.68 -7.15
N VAL A 4 -22.17 14.07 -6.43
CA VAL A 4 -20.81 13.64 -6.73
C VAL A 4 -20.85 12.11 -6.68
N PRO A 5 -20.52 11.40 -7.76
CA PRO A 5 -20.58 9.94 -7.75
C PRO A 5 -19.66 9.46 -6.65
N PHE A 6 -20.22 8.67 -5.73
CA PHE A 6 -19.48 8.06 -4.64
C PHE A 6 -18.55 7.03 -5.28
N ILE A 7 -17.30 7.42 -5.53
CA ILE A 7 -16.26 6.51 -6.02
C ILE A 7 -16.06 5.45 -4.93
N SER A 8 -16.12 4.17 -5.32
CA SER A 8 -15.97 3.08 -4.36
C SER A 8 -14.59 3.11 -3.70
N PRO A 9 -14.43 2.57 -2.48
CA PRO A 9 -13.13 2.54 -1.81
C PRO A 9 -11.99 2.01 -2.66
N ILE A 10 -12.23 0.91 -3.38
CA ILE A 10 -11.27 0.31 -4.31
C ILE A 10 -10.90 1.28 -5.42
N GLN A 11 -11.87 1.90 -6.07
CA GLN A 11 -11.59 2.83 -7.16
C GLN A 11 -10.76 4.04 -6.70
N GLN A 12 -10.90 4.45 -5.44
CA GLN A 12 -10.04 5.49 -4.89
C GLN A 12 -8.61 5.01 -4.71
N ILE A 13 -8.40 3.84 -4.10
CA ILE A 13 -7.07 3.23 -3.92
C ILE A 13 -6.34 3.12 -5.26
N LEU A 14 -7.05 2.74 -6.33
CA LEU A 14 -6.48 2.55 -7.67
C LEU A 14 -5.93 3.83 -8.32
N VAL A 15 -6.37 5.01 -7.89
CA VAL A 15 -5.93 6.30 -8.45
C VAL A 15 -4.97 7.05 -7.54
N GLN A 16 -4.56 6.45 -6.43
CA GLN A 16 -3.64 7.07 -5.48
C GLN A 16 -2.19 7.05 -5.97
N ASN A 17 -1.40 7.99 -5.46
CA ASN A 17 0.04 7.94 -5.62
C ASN A 17 0.63 6.90 -4.65
N LEU A 18 1.01 5.74 -5.18
CA LEU A 18 1.47 4.59 -4.40
C LEU A 18 3.00 4.58 -4.31
N VAL A 19 3.55 5.49 -3.51
CA VAL A 19 4.99 5.58 -3.23
C VAL A 19 5.20 5.47 -1.73
N VAL A 20 6.14 4.63 -1.33
CA VAL A 20 6.57 4.50 0.07
C VAL A 20 8.09 4.56 0.17
N ASP A 21 8.57 5.25 1.19
CA ASP A 21 9.98 5.30 1.55
C ASP A 21 10.19 4.40 2.78
N ILE A 22 11.15 3.46 2.69
CA ILE A 22 11.41 2.48 3.73
C ILE A 22 12.88 2.58 4.13
N ASP A 23 13.12 3.11 5.32
CA ASP A 23 14.46 3.14 5.90
C ASP A 23 14.84 1.76 6.45
N THR A 24 15.82 1.11 5.84
CA THR A 24 16.34 -0.16 6.34
C THR A 24 17.83 -0.36 6.01
N GLU A 25 18.56 -0.89 6.98
CA GLU A 25 19.95 -1.31 6.78
C GLU A 25 20.06 -2.73 6.19
N GLU A 26 18.95 -3.46 6.10
CA GLU A 26 18.91 -4.84 5.65
C GLU A 26 19.38 -4.97 4.19
N LYS A 27 20.05 -6.07 3.88
CA LYS A 27 20.65 -6.31 2.54
C LYS A 27 19.95 -7.39 1.73
N LYS A 28 19.00 -8.11 2.33
CA LYS A 28 18.36 -9.28 1.71
C LYS A 28 16.85 -9.25 1.84
N PHE A 29 16.36 -8.91 3.02
CA PHE A 29 14.95 -9.00 3.34
C PHE A 29 14.62 -7.99 4.44
N CYS A 30 13.52 -7.27 4.31
CA CYS A 30 12.91 -6.54 5.41
C CYS A 30 11.39 -6.79 5.45
N GLU A 31 10.84 -6.67 6.64
CA GLU A 31 9.41 -6.67 6.89
C GLU A 31 9.07 -5.38 7.63
N THR A 32 8.00 -4.71 7.22
CA THR A 32 7.56 -3.47 7.85
C THR A 32 6.05 -3.31 7.78
N GLU A 33 5.48 -2.67 8.80
CA GLU A 33 4.09 -2.24 8.81
C GLU A 33 4.04 -0.74 8.54
N LEU A 34 3.13 -0.32 7.66
CA LEU A 34 2.97 1.09 7.32
C LEU A 34 1.53 1.41 6.93
N THR A 35 1.19 2.69 7.07
CA THR A 35 -0.07 3.23 6.56
C THR A 35 0.23 3.95 5.25
N ILE A 36 -0.55 3.67 4.21
CA ILE A 36 -0.52 4.46 2.96
C ILE A 36 -1.79 5.27 2.82
N CYS A 37 -1.70 6.29 1.96
CA CYS A 37 -2.83 7.16 1.63
C CYS A 37 -3.37 7.94 2.86
N GLU A 38 -2.50 8.30 3.81
CA GLU A 38 -2.90 8.98 5.06
C GLU A 38 -3.60 10.33 4.83
N ASP A 39 -3.15 11.10 3.84
CA ASP A 39 -3.72 12.42 3.48
C ASP A 39 -4.99 12.32 2.60
N GLU A 40 -5.41 11.10 2.28
CA GLU A 40 -6.49 10.83 1.35
C GLU A 40 -7.80 10.52 2.08
N LYS A 41 -8.88 10.41 1.31
CA LYS A 41 -10.19 9.98 1.83
C LYS A 41 -10.14 8.57 2.42
N ILE A 42 -9.14 7.79 2.03
CA ILE A 42 -8.95 6.41 2.46
C ILE A 42 -7.51 6.20 2.87
N SER A 43 -7.31 5.65 4.07
CA SER A 43 -6.02 5.13 4.51
C SER A 43 -6.04 3.61 4.59
N LEU A 44 -4.89 2.98 4.32
CA LEU A 44 -4.73 1.53 4.37
C LEU A 44 -3.52 1.18 5.24
N ASN A 45 -3.74 0.30 6.21
CA ASN A 45 -2.67 -0.29 7.02
C ASN A 45 -2.24 -1.60 6.37
N LEU A 46 -0.94 -1.74 6.12
CA LEU A 46 -0.36 -2.84 5.37
C LEU A 46 0.85 -3.42 6.12
N SER A 47 1.06 -4.73 5.98
CA SER A 47 2.36 -5.36 6.24
C SER A 47 3.03 -5.67 4.89
N LEU A 48 4.28 -5.24 4.74
CA LEU A 48 5.08 -5.45 3.55
C LEU A 48 6.21 -6.43 3.83
N GLU A 49 6.32 -7.47 3.00
CA GLU A 49 7.51 -8.31 2.94
C GLU A 49 8.31 -7.95 1.68
N ILE A 50 9.55 -7.49 1.86
CA ILE A 50 10.36 -6.95 0.76
C ILE A 50 11.66 -7.73 0.65
N SER A 51 11.85 -8.35 -0.52
CA SER A 51 13.15 -8.88 -0.92
C SER A 51 13.98 -7.75 -1.51
N ILE A 52 15.20 -7.58 -1.01
CA ILE A 52 16.10 -6.48 -1.39
C ILE A 52 17.14 -7.00 -2.38
N ASP A 53 17.35 -6.26 -3.47
CA ASP A 53 18.56 -6.38 -4.28
C ASP A 53 19.58 -5.37 -3.77
N PHE A 54 20.74 -5.85 -3.30
CA PHE A 54 21.80 -5.00 -2.78
C PHE A 54 22.99 -5.02 -3.73
N HIS A 55 23.35 -3.83 -4.21
CA HIS A 55 24.56 -3.61 -4.98
C HIS A 55 25.54 -2.71 -4.20
N PRO A 56 26.80 -3.12 -3.98
CA PRO A 56 27.77 -2.33 -3.20
C PRO A 56 27.96 -0.89 -3.68
N GLU A 57 27.79 -0.64 -4.98
CA GLU A 57 27.98 0.68 -5.60
C GLU A 57 26.67 1.47 -5.82
N TYR A 58 25.53 0.78 -5.96
CA TYR A 58 24.24 1.41 -6.33
C TYR A 58 23.22 1.43 -5.19
N GLY A 59 23.56 0.83 -4.04
CA GLY A 59 22.70 0.82 -2.86
C GLY A 59 21.71 -0.34 -2.85
N ARG A 60 20.53 -0.10 -2.29
CA ARG A 60 19.45 -1.08 -2.11
C ARG A 60 18.31 -0.75 -3.05
N SER A 61 17.61 -1.77 -3.53
CA SER A 61 16.35 -1.59 -4.22
C SER A 61 15.40 -2.74 -3.92
N ALA A 62 14.10 -2.45 -3.98
CA ALA A 62 13.08 -3.49 -3.83
C ALA A 62 13.09 -4.41 -5.06
N LYS A 63 13.34 -5.69 -4.86
CA LYS A 63 13.32 -6.72 -5.91
C LYS A 63 11.95 -7.36 -6.06
N LYS A 64 11.32 -7.66 -4.92
CA LYS A 64 10.01 -8.31 -4.85
C LYS A 64 9.31 -7.85 -3.58
N THR A 65 8.04 -7.51 -3.72
CA THR A 65 7.18 -7.09 -2.62
C THR A 65 6.03 -8.05 -2.50
N LYS A 66 5.71 -8.48 -1.28
CA LYS A 66 4.38 -8.98 -0.94
C LYS A 66 3.70 -7.94 -0.05
N VAL A 67 2.40 -7.80 -0.24
CA VAL A 67 1.57 -6.89 0.52
C VAL A 67 0.51 -7.72 1.24
N HIS A 68 0.35 -7.45 2.53
CA HIS A 68 -0.68 -8.01 3.37
C HIS A 68 -1.57 -6.88 3.87
N TYR A 69 -2.85 -6.93 3.53
CA TYR A 69 -3.82 -5.95 4.03
C TYR A 69 -4.14 -6.24 5.49
N LEU A 70 -3.99 -5.24 6.35
CA LEU A 70 -4.31 -5.36 7.78
C LEU A 70 -5.66 -4.72 8.07
N SER A 71 -5.84 -3.46 7.68
CA SER A 71 -7.10 -2.72 7.82
C SER A 71 -7.10 -1.48 6.93
N GLY A 72 -8.23 -0.79 6.91
CA GLY A 72 -8.38 0.44 6.15
C GLY A 72 -9.51 1.28 6.74
N TYR A 73 -9.48 2.56 6.46
CA TYR A 73 -10.40 3.54 7.04
C TYR A 73 -10.87 4.53 5.99
N ASP A 74 -12.18 4.82 5.95
CA ASP A 74 -12.77 5.86 5.12
C ASP A 74 -13.09 7.09 5.98
N SER A 75 -12.32 8.15 5.79
CA SER A 75 -12.50 9.39 6.58
C SER A 75 -13.78 10.16 6.23
N ARG A 76 -14.42 9.85 5.10
CA ARG A 76 -15.68 10.51 4.68
C ARG A 76 -16.87 9.95 5.44
N GLU A 77 -16.88 8.64 5.64
CA GLU A 77 -17.94 7.93 6.36
C GLU A 77 -17.58 7.78 7.85
N ASN A 78 -16.32 8.03 8.22
CA ASN A 78 -15.80 7.90 9.58
C ASN A 78 -15.93 6.47 10.11
N GLU A 79 -15.63 5.50 9.23
CA GLU A 79 -15.80 4.06 9.46
C GLU A 79 -14.63 3.26 8.87
N GLU A 80 -14.45 2.04 9.39
CA GLU A 80 -13.50 1.07 8.82
C GLU A 80 -13.98 0.59 7.45
N LEU A 81 -13.03 0.28 6.56
CA LEU A 81 -13.34 -0.33 5.28
C LEU A 81 -13.76 -1.78 5.45
N ASP A 82 -15.06 -2.05 5.30
CA ASP A 82 -15.63 -3.40 5.25
C ASP A 82 -15.42 -4.00 3.85
N LEU A 83 -14.24 -4.61 3.63
CA LEU A 83 -13.86 -5.24 2.38
C LEU A 83 -14.01 -6.75 2.45
N SER A 84 -14.58 -7.34 1.40
CA SER A 84 -14.63 -8.78 1.26
C SER A 84 -13.24 -9.38 1.03
N ALA A 85 -13.09 -10.68 1.32
CA ALA A 85 -11.84 -11.40 1.07
C ALA A 85 -11.36 -11.37 -0.40
N ILE A 86 -12.28 -11.21 -1.36
CA ILE A 86 -11.95 -11.08 -2.79
C ILE A 86 -11.34 -9.71 -3.06
N GLU A 87 -11.91 -8.66 -2.46
CA GLU A 87 -11.43 -7.28 -2.60
C GLU A 87 -10.09 -7.08 -1.92
N ILE A 88 -9.90 -7.68 -0.74
CA ILE A 88 -8.62 -7.70 -0.04
C ILE A 88 -7.53 -8.31 -0.92
N LYS A 89 -7.76 -9.52 -1.47
CA LYS A 89 -6.79 -10.18 -2.36
C LYS A 89 -6.50 -9.36 -3.61
N PHE A 90 -7.51 -8.67 -4.14
CA PHE A 90 -7.33 -7.78 -5.27
C PHE A 90 -6.42 -6.61 -4.91
N ILE A 91 -6.64 -5.96 -3.75
CA ILE A 91 -5.82 -4.84 -3.27
C ILE A 91 -4.38 -5.29 -2.99
N GLU A 92 -4.19 -6.40 -2.28
CA GLU A 92 -2.85 -6.95 -2.01
C GLU A 92 -2.08 -7.20 -3.30
N LYS A 93 -2.73 -7.81 -4.29
CA LYS A 93 -2.12 -8.03 -5.61
C LYS A 93 -1.81 -6.71 -6.31
N PHE A 94 -2.78 -5.81 -6.39
CA PHE A 94 -2.61 -4.52 -7.05
C PHE A 94 -1.46 -3.72 -6.44
N LEU A 95 -1.40 -3.61 -5.11
CA LEU A 95 -0.33 -2.92 -4.41
C LEU A 95 1.02 -3.61 -4.61
N SER A 96 1.08 -4.95 -4.62
CA SER A 96 2.34 -5.66 -4.88
C SER A 96 2.93 -5.38 -6.27
N GLU A 97 2.09 -5.02 -7.25
CA GLU A 97 2.47 -4.74 -8.63
C GLU A 97 2.72 -3.25 -8.90
N ASN A 98 2.12 -2.35 -8.11
CA ASN A 98 2.07 -0.90 -8.40
C ASN A 98 2.71 -0.01 -7.32
N LEU A 99 2.98 -0.54 -6.12
CA LEU A 99 3.65 0.21 -5.06
C LEU A 99 5.11 0.44 -5.45
N THR A 100 5.51 1.71 -5.57
CA THR A 100 6.90 2.10 -5.73
C THR A 100 7.54 2.16 -4.35
N ILE A 101 8.58 1.36 -4.14
CA ILE A 101 9.31 1.30 -2.88
C ILE A 101 10.70 1.90 -3.07
N ASN A 102 10.97 2.98 -2.34
CA ASN A 102 12.30 3.56 -2.22
C ASN A 102 12.95 3.02 -0.93
N ILE A 103 14.17 2.51 -1.04
CA ILE A 103 14.98 1.97 0.06
C ILE A 103 16.31 2.71 0.12
#